data_AF-A0A5S3Z838-F1
#
_entry.id   AF-A0A5S3Z838-F1
#
_cell.length_a   1.000
_cell.length_b   1.000
_cell.length_c   1.000
_cell.angle_alpha   90.00
_cell.angle_beta   90.00
_cell.angle_gamma   90.00
#
_symmetry.space_group_name_H-M   'P 1'
#
loop_
_entity.id
_entity.type
_entity.pdbx_description
1 polymer ?
#
loop_
_entity_poly.entity_id
_entity_poly.type
_entity_poly.pdbx_seq_one_letter_code
_entity_poly.pdbx_strand_id
1 'polypeptide(L)'
;MFEIYYQSKIPTICWDFYITIVITLSLILSFFFLRRLYEDKLKLSNMMDFRLLFSLVLLYLTINIHAYYKRMERIDRIESGELISVEGIITELGISSSSSRSERFKVGKVSFDYNDFGTSGIFFANRAHDSKVIKEGNRVKISYLPEEDDNLIFEIKVFKPNVK
;
A
#
# COMPACT_ATOMS: atom_id res chain seq x y z
N MET A 1 -19.24 -4.13 -23.90
CA MET A 1 -18.11 -5.04 -23.60
C MET A 1 -17.38 -4.51 -22.38
N PHE A 2 -16.76 -5.36 -21.55
CA PHE A 2 -15.93 -4.89 -20.45
C PHE A 2 -14.52 -4.59 -20.94
N GLU A 3 -14.03 -3.39 -20.65
CA GLU A 3 -12.65 -2.96 -20.95
C GLU A 3 -11.88 -2.72 -19.65
N ILE A 4 -10.60 -3.09 -19.62
CA ILE A 4 -9.72 -2.85 -18.47
C ILE A 4 -9.49 -1.34 -18.36
N TYR A 5 -9.89 -0.77 -17.24
CA TYR A 5 -9.57 0.61 -16.88
C TYR A 5 -8.31 0.67 -16.02
N TYR A 6 -8.20 -0.23 -15.06
CA TYR A 6 -7.06 -0.30 -14.15
C TYR A 6 -6.69 -1.75 -13.87
N GLN A 7 -5.40 -2.01 -13.80
CA GLN A 7 -4.84 -3.24 -13.30
C GLN A 7 -3.58 -2.93 -12.50
N SER A 8 -3.55 -3.42 -11.27
CA SER A 8 -2.41 -3.36 -10.39
C SER A 8 -1.17 -3.97 -11.02
N LYS A 9 -0.03 -3.29 -10.87
CA LYS A 9 1.27 -3.79 -11.29
C LYS A 9 1.99 -4.39 -10.09
N ILE A 10 2.08 -5.72 -10.06
CA ILE A 10 2.86 -6.43 -9.05
C ILE A 10 4.34 -6.23 -9.38
N PRO A 11 5.16 -5.68 -8.46
CA PRO A 11 6.60 -5.62 -8.67
C PRO A 11 7.16 -7.05 -8.69
N THR A 12 7.94 -7.38 -9.72
CA THR A 12 8.50 -8.71 -9.91
C THR A 12 9.57 -9.09 -8.90
N ILE A 13 10.25 -8.10 -8.29
CA ILE A 13 11.32 -8.35 -7.31
C ILE A 13 11.33 -7.25 -6.24
N CYS A 14 11.23 -7.63 -4.97
CA CYS A 14 11.28 -6.71 -3.83
C CYS A 14 12.69 -6.63 -3.22
N TRP A 15 13.66 -6.16 -4.00
CA TRP A 15 15.05 -5.95 -3.55
C TRP A 15 15.15 -5.10 -2.30
N ASP A 16 14.30 -4.07 -2.19
CA ASP A 16 14.29 -3.15 -1.06
C ASP A 16 14.11 -3.87 0.29
N PHE A 17 13.33 -4.95 0.33
CA PHE A 17 13.14 -5.75 1.54
C PHE A 17 14.45 -6.41 1.99
N TYR A 18 15.11 -7.13 1.08
CA TYR A 18 16.37 -7.81 1.37
C TYR A 18 17.48 -6.83 1.72
N ILE A 19 17.57 -5.71 1.00
CA ILE A 19 18.52 -4.63 1.29
C ILE A 19 18.28 -4.08 2.69
N THR A 20 17.02 -3.83 3.08
CA THR A 20 16.68 -3.32 4.41
C THR A 20 17.09 -4.30 5.52
N ILE A 21 16.90 -5.62 5.31
CA ILE A 21 17.36 -6.66 6.25
C ILE A 21 18.88 -6.63 6.39
N VAL A 22 19.62 -6.61 5.28
CA VAL A 22 21.08 -6.60 5.28
C VAL A 22 21.63 -5.36 6.00
N ILE A 23 21.05 -4.18 5.73
CA ILE A 23 21.41 -2.93 6.42
C ILE A 23 21.14 -3.06 7.93
N THR A 24 19.99 -3.60 8.31
CA THR A 24 19.61 -3.76 9.72
C THR A 24 20.57 -4.69 10.45
N LEU A 25 20.89 -5.85 9.87
CA LEU A 25 21.86 -6.79 10.44
C LEU A 25 23.26 -6.17 10.54
N SER A 26 23.70 -5.45 9.50
CA SER A 26 24.99 -4.75 9.50
C SER A 26 25.08 -3.70 10.60
N LEU A 27 23.98 -2.98 10.86
CA LEU A 27 23.87 -1.96 11.89
C LEU A 27 23.94 -2.58 13.31
N ILE A 28 23.26 -3.71 13.52
CA ILE A 28 23.32 -4.48 14.77
C ILE A 28 24.74 -4.98 15.04
N LEU A 29 25.39 -5.62 14.05
CA LEU A 29 26.75 -6.14 14.18
C LEU A 29 27.77 -5.03 14.43
N SER A 30 27.53 -3.84 13.88
CA SER A 30 28.43 -2.69 14.01
C SER A 30 28.21 -1.86 15.28
N PHE A 31 27.35 -2.30 16.21
CA PHE A 31 26.95 -1.51 17.39
C PHE A 31 28.13 -0.94 18.18
N PHE A 32 29.11 -1.77 18.56
CA PHE A 32 30.26 -1.33 19.36
C PHE A 32 31.15 -0.33 18.62
N PHE A 33 31.35 -0.54 17.32
CA PHE A 33 32.14 0.35 16.48
C PHE A 33 31.44 1.71 16.31
N LEU A 34 30.14 1.71 16.03
CA LEU A 34 29.33 2.91 15.89
C LEU A 34 29.26 3.70 17.19
N ARG A 35 29.14 3.00 18.33
CA ARG A 35 29.18 3.62 19.66
C ARG A 35 30.50 4.35 19.89
N ARG A 36 31.62 3.69 19.61
CA ARG A 36 32.95 4.29 19.75
C ARG A 36 33.11 5.52 18.84
N LEU A 37 32.73 5.42 17.57
CA LEU A 37 32.76 6.57 16.65
C LEU A 37 31.91 7.74 17.13
N TYR A 38 30.73 7.45 17.69
CA TYR A 38 29.86 8.46 18.27
C TYR A 38 30.52 9.17 19.46
N GLU A 39 31.06 8.40 20.39
CA GLU A 39 31.76 8.92 21.57
C GLU A 39 33.03 9.73 21.19
N ASP A 40 33.81 9.26 20.20
CA ASP A 40 35.08 9.86 19.79
C ASP A 40 34.91 11.12 18.90
N LYS A 41 33.90 11.16 18.02
CA LYS A 41 33.79 12.20 16.96
C LYS A 41 32.55 13.09 17.04
N LEU A 42 31.45 12.59 17.61
CA LEU A 42 30.12 13.24 17.48
C LEU A 42 29.56 13.73 18.82
N LYS A 43 30.14 13.31 19.94
CA LYS A 43 29.73 13.72 21.29
C LYS A 43 30.10 15.18 21.63
N LEU A 44 30.19 16.06 20.64
CA LEU A 44 30.59 17.46 20.78
C LEU A 44 29.51 18.36 21.41
N SER A 45 28.23 17.93 21.48
CA SER A 45 27.16 18.79 22.01
C SER A 45 26.19 18.15 23.02
N ASN A 46 26.45 16.91 23.47
CA ASN A 46 25.72 16.27 24.58
C ASN A 46 24.17 16.19 24.45
N MET A 47 23.59 16.39 23.26
CA MET A 47 22.14 16.55 23.13
C MET A 47 21.32 15.24 23.13
N MET A 48 21.92 14.06 22.88
CA MET A 48 21.15 12.80 22.85
C MET A 48 22.02 11.57 23.16
N ASP A 49 21.50 10.61 23.93
CA ASP A 49 22.20 9.33 24.20
C ASP A 49 22.30 8.49 22.92
N PHE A 50 23.50 7.96 22.61
CA PHE A 50 23.73 7.05 21.48
C PHE A 50 22.76 5.87 21.50
N ARG A 51 22.48 5.30 22.68
CA ARG A 51 21.57 4.16 22.83
C ARG A 51 20.16 4.53 22.39
N LEU A 52 19.71 5.73 22.74
CA LEU A 52 18.40 6.23 22.33
C LEU A 52 18.35 6.44 20.81
N LEU A 53 19.36 7.11 20.23
CA LEU A 53 19.43 7.31 18.77
C LEU A 53 19.46 5.98 18.01
N PHE A 54 20.29 5.04 18.45
CA PHE A 54 20.38 3.70 17.85
C PHE A 54 19.05 2.94 17.96
N SER A 55 18.37 3.02 19.10
CA SER A 55 17.05 2.40 19.29
C SER A 55 15.98 2.98 18.36
N LEU A 56 15.99 4.29 18.13
CA LEU A 56 15.05 4.95 17.21
C LEU A 56 15.30 4.52 15.76
N VAL A 57 16.56 4.40 15.35
CA VAL A 57 16.93 3.90 14.02
C VAL A 57 16.49 2.44 13.86
N LEU A 58 16.72 1.58 14.86
CA LEU A 58 16.26 0.19 14.82
C LEU A 58 14.73 0.09 14.78
N LEU A 59 14.02 0.92 15.55
CA LEU A 59 12.57 0.97 15.52
C LEU A 59 12.07 1.37 14.12
N TYR A 60 12.67 2.38 13.51
CA TYR A 60 12.35 2.77 12.13
C TYR A 60 12.58 1.63 11.14
N LEU A 61 13.72 0.94 11.22
CA LEU A 61 14.03 -0.18 10.33
C LEU A 61 13.07 -1.36 10.50
N THR A 62 12.72 -1.70 11.74
CA THR A 62 11.76 -2.79 12.02
C THR A 62 10.35 -2.47 11.52
N ILE A 63 9.90 -1.21 11.64
CA ILE A 63 8.63 -0.77 11.04
C ILE A 63 8.65 -0.94 9.52
N ASN A 64 9.75 -0.57 8.85
CA ASN A 64 9.89 -0.75 7.40
C ASN A 64 9.90 -2.23 7.00
N ILE A 65 10.65 -3.08 7.72
CA ILE A 65 10.67 -4.54 7.49
C ILE A 65 9.25 -5.11 7.61
N HIS A 66 8.49 -4.71 8.64
CA HIS A 66 7.11 -5.15 8.81
C HIS A 66 6.21 -4.70 7.65
N ALA A 67 6.34 -3.45 7.20
CA ALA A 67 5.58 -2.94 6.06
C ALA A 67 5.90 -3.70 4.75
N TYR A 68 7.18 -4.02 4.51
CA TYR A 68 7.58 -4.84 3.38
C TYR A 68 7.05 -6.28 3.48
N TYR A 69 7.11 -6.88 4.68
CA TYR A 69 6.57 -8.22 4.91
C TYR A 69 5.08 -8.29 4.57
N LYS A 70 4.27 -7.36 5.09
CA LYS A 70 2.84 -7.27 4.73
C LYS A 70 2.61 -7.10 3.23
N ARG A 71 3.47 -6.36 2.54
CA ARG A 71 3.40 -6.20 1.09
C ARG A 71 3.67 -7.52 0.35
N MET A 72 4.67 -8.28 0.79
CA MET A 72 5.00 -9.59 0.20
C MET A 72 3.88 -10.60 0.42
N GLU A 73 3.35 -10.68 1.64
CA GLU A 73 2.20 -11.55 1.97
C GLU A 73 1.00 -11.27 1.06
N ARG A 74 0.68 -9.99 0.80
CA ARG A 74 -0.37 -9.62 -0.16
C ARG A 74 -0.08 -10.07 -1.58
N ILE A 75 1.17 -9.98 -2.03
CA ILE A 75 1.59 -10.43 -3.35
C ILE A 75 1.42 -11.95 -3.46
N ASP A 76 1.87 -12.70 -2.46
CA ASP A 76 1.75 -14.16 -2.42
C ASP A 76 0.27 -14.60 -2.45
N ARG A 77 -0.61 -13.89 -1.74
CA ARG A 77 -2.06 -14.12 -1.77
C ARG A 77 -2.67 -13.83 -3.15
N ILE A 78 -2.19 -12.81 -3.84
CA ILE A 78 -2.62 -12.50 -5.21
C ILE A 78 -2.15 -13.60 -6.18
N GLU A 79 -0.89 -14.02 -6.08
CA GLU A 79 -0.29 -15.04 -6.95
C GLU A 79 -0.89 -16.44 -6.73
N SER A 80 -1.29 -16.76 -5.50
CA SER A 80 -2.02 -17.98 -5.16
C SER A 80 -3.50 -17.97 -5.60
N GLY A 81 -3.99 -16.84 -6.12
CA GLY A 81 -5.32 -16.73 -6.72
C GLY A 81 -6.44 -16.37 -5.74
N GLU A 82 -6.15 -15.76 -4.60
CA GLU A 82 -7.16 -15.33 -3.62
C GLU A 82 -7.98 -14.09 -4.04
N LEU A 83 -7.79 -13.59 -5.27
CA LEU A 83 -8.58 -12.48 -5.79
C LEU A 83 -10.03 -12.91 -6.03
N ILE A 84 -10.97 -12.12 -5.49
CA ILE A 84 -12.40 -12.27 -5.71
C ILE A 84 -12.85 -11.24 -6.74
N SER A 85 -13.81 -11.60 -7.60
CA SER A 85 -14.45 -10.65 -8.52
C SER A 85 -15.90 -10.39 -8.17
N VAL A 86 -16.32 -9.13 -8.25
CA VAL A 86 -17.73 -8.71 -8.18
C VAL A 86 -18.08 -7.88 -9.42
N GLU A 87 -19.27 -8.12 -9.98
CA GLU A 87 -19.82 -7.33 -11.08
C GLU A 87 -21.12 -6.66 -10.62
N GLY A 88 -21.30 -5.40 -10.99
CA GLY A 88 -22.53 -4.69 -10.68
C GLY A 88 -22.46 -3.22 -11.05
N ILE A 89 -23.43 -2.48 -10.53
CA ILE A 89 -23.51 -1.03 -10.69
C ILE A 89 -22.92 -0.39 -9.43
N ILE A 90 -22.13 0.66 -9.61
CA ILE A 90 -21.62 1.47 -8.51
C ILE A 90 -22.78 2.22 -7.87
N THR A 91 -22.89 2.04 -6.56
CA THR A 91 -23.92 2.65 -5.71
C THR A 91 -23.31 3.26 -4.45
N GLU A 92 -24.03 4.19 -3.81
CA GLU A 92 -23.64 4.81 -2.53
C GLU A 92 -22.25 5.48 -2.56
N LEU A 93 -21.89 6.12 -3.69
CA LEU A 93 -20.62 6.83 -3.81
C LEU A 93 -20.53 8.00 -2.82
N GLY A 94 -19.59 7.91 -1.89
CA GLY A 94 -19.21 8.97 -0.96
C GLY A 94 -17.77 9.40 -1.20
N ILE A 95 -17.54 10.71 -1.29
CA ILE A 95 -16.20 11.30 -1.46
C ILE A 95 -15.96 12.23 -0.29
N SER A 96 -14.83 12.05 0.41
CA SER A 96 -14.39 12.94 1.48
C SER A 96 -13.02 13.53 1.13
N SER A 97 -12.78 14.80 1.45
CA SER A 97 -11.57 15.54 1.05
C SER A 97 -10.92 16.31 2.19
N SER A 98 -11.04 15.83 3.43
CA SER A 98 -10.59 16.58 4.62
C SER A 98 -9.06 16.69 4.73
N SER A 99 -8.34 15.57 4.73
CA SER A 99 -6.86 15.51 4.87
C SER A 99 -6.19 14.79 3.71
N SER A 100 -6.84 13.74 3.20
CA SER A 100 -6.51 13.03 1.96
C SER A 100 -7.85 12.60 1.35
N ARG A 101 -7.94 12.65 0.03
CA ARG A 101 -9.18 12.25 -0.66
C ARG A 101 -9.41 10.77 -0.41
N SER A 102 -10.59 10.47 0.12
CA SER A 102 -11.08 9.11 0.31
C SER A 102 -12.35 8.94 -0.52
N GLU A 103 -12.50 7.78 -1.14
CA GLU A 103 -13.71 7.44 -1.88
C GLU A 103 -14.21 6.09 -1.38
N ARG A 104 -15.51 6.05 -1.11
CA ARG A 104 -16.22 4.84 -0.71
C ARG A 104 -17.38 4.61 -1.65
N PHE A 105 -17.63 3.37 -2.04
CA PHE A 105 -18.78 2.99 -2.85
C PHE A 105 -19.08 1.50 -2.71
N LYS A 106 -20.24 1.09 -3.21
CA LYS A 106 -20.66 -0.31 -3.25
C LYS A 106 -20.84 -0.82 -4.66
N VAL A 107 -20.54 -2.10 -4.86
CA VAL A 107 -20.92 -2.86 -6.06
C VAL A 107 -21.65 -4.12 -5.59
N GLY A 108 -22.96 -4.18 -5.85
CA GLY A 108 -23.81 -5.22 -5.28
C GLY A 108 -23.84 -5.13 -3.76
N LYS A 109 -23.32 -6.15 -3.06
CA LYS A 109 -23.23 -6.19 -1.59
C LYS A 109 -21.84 -5.86 -1.04
N VAL A 110 -20.86 -5.64 -1.91
CA VAL A 110 -19.46 -5.41 -1.53
C VAL A 110 -19.20 -3.92 -1.42
N SER A 111 -18.62 -3.49 -0.29
CA SER A 111 -18.20 -2.11 -0.07
C SER A 111 -16.71 -1.97 -0.34
N PHE A 112 -16.34 -0.90 -1.02
CA PHE A 112 -14.96 -0.50 -1.28
C PHE A 112 -14.71 0.83 -0.61
N ASP A 113 -13.57 0.97 0.04
CA ASP A 113 -13.06 2.21 0.60
C ASP A 113 -11.57 2.28 0.26
N TYR A 114 -11.13 3.43 -0.22
CA TYR A 114 -9.72 3.70 -0.41
C TYR A 114 -9.40 5.16 -0.15
N ASN A 115 -8.14 5.38 0.20
CA ASN A 115 -7.57 6.69 0.45
C ASN A 115 -6.34 6.87 -0.43
N ASP A 116 -6.19 8.05 -1.03
CA ASP A 116 -5.09 8.32 -1.97
C ASP A 116 -3.69 8.15 -1.33
N PHE A 117 -3.57 8.38 -0.02
CA PHE A 117 -2.34 8.22 0.76
C PHE A 117 -2.26 6.88 1.50
N GLY A 118 -3.33 6.48 2.18
CA GLY A 118 -3.34 5.30 3.04
C GLY A 118 -3.36 3.96 2.29
N THR A 119 -3.98 3.92 1.11
CA THR A 119 -4.03 2.70 0.30
C THR A 119 -2.65 2.41 -0.27
N SER A 120 -2.23 1.14 -0.25
CA SER A 120 -0.93 0.75 -0.82
C SER A 120 -0.84 1.10 -2.31
N GLY A 121 0.34 1.51 -2.78
CA GLY A 121 0.57 1.86 -4.18
C GLY A 121 0.40 0.69 -5.16
N ILE A 122 0.36 -0.56 -4.67
CA ILE A 122 0.05 -1.72 -5.50
C ILE A 122 -1.44 -1.83 -5.82
N PHE A 123 -2.34 -1.20 -5.06
CA PHE A 123 -3.78 -1.25 -5.26
C PHE A 123 -4.31 0.07 -5.82
N PHE A 124 -5.50 -0.02 -6.40
CA PHE A 124 -6.19 1.15 -6.91
C PHE A 124 -6.51 2.13 -5.78
N ALA A 125 -6.14 3.38 -6.01
CA ALA A 125 -6.75 4.55 -5.41
C ALA A 125 -6.76 5.65 -6.48
N ASN A 126 -7.75 6.52 -6.43
CA ASN A 126 -8.01 7.54 -7.46
C ASN A 126 -7.04 8.73 -7.37
N ARG A 127 -5.72 8.45 -7.30
CA ARG A 127 -4.63 9.41 -7.08
C ARG A 127 -4.41 10.36 -8.26
N ALA A 128 -4.81 9.96 -9.47
CA ALA A 128 -4.79 10.83 -10.64
C ALA A 128 -6.02 11.74 -10.73
N HIS A 129 -6.95 11.61 -9.78
CA HIS A 129 -8.10 12.48 -9.53
C HIS A 129 -9.11 12.67 -10.67
N ASP A 130 -9.04 11.87 -11.74
CA ASP A 130 -9.81 12.06 -12.97
C ASP A 130 -10.68 10.86 -13.38
N SER A 131 -10.99 9.98 -12.43
CA SER A 131 -11.76 8.78 -12.72
C SER A 131 -13.20 9.10 -13.14
N LYS A 132 -13.45 9.15 -14.45
CA LYS A 132 -14.79 9.03 -15.04
C LYS A 132 -15.42 7.65 -14.80
N VAL A 133 -14.65 6.72 -14.23
CA VAL A 133 -14.99 5.32 -14.05
C VAL A 133 -15.65 5.05 -12.70
N ILE A 134 -15.14 5.64 -11.62
CA ILE A 134 -15.77 5.56 -10.30
C ILE A 134 -16.84 6.65 -10.22
N LYS A 135 -18.03 6.32 -10.71
CA LYS A 135 -19.22 7.18 -10.69
C LYS A 135 -20.44 6.34 -10.41
N GLU A 136 -21.35 6.92 -9.63
CA GLU A 136 -22.66 6.34 -9.38
C GLU A 136 -23.35 5.95 -10.71
N GLY A 137 -23.92 4.76 -10.77
CA GLY A 137 -24.61 4.26 -11.96
C GLY A 137 -23.71 3.58 -13.00
N ASN A 138 -22.38 3.69 -12.90
CA ASN A 138 -21.48 2.97 -13.82
C ASN A 138 -21.50 1.46 -13.52
N ARG A 139 -21.60 0.65 -14.57
CA ARG A 139 -21.46 -0.82 -14.47
C ARG A 139 -19.99 -1.21 -14.57
N VAL A 140 -19.51 -1.91 -13.55
CA VAL A 140 -18.12 -2.32 -13.39
C VAL A 140 -18.01 -3.78 -13.00
N LYS A 141 -16.86 -4.37 -13.32
CA LYS A 141 -16.39 -5.64 -12.77
C LYS A 141 -15.07 -5.37 -12.05
N ILE A 142 -15.04 -5.62 -10.75
CA ILE A 142 -13.91 -5.32 -9.88
C ILE A 142 -13.33 -6.63 -9.39
N SER A 143 -12.02 -6.83 -9.56
CA SER A 143 -11.27 -7.88 -8.90
C SER A 143 -10.52 -7.28 -7.72
N TYR A 144 -10.64 -7.88 -6.54
CA TYR A 144 -10.13 -7.34 -5.29
C TYR A 144 -9.60 -8.44 -4.37
N LEU A 145 -8.71 -8.06 -3.46
CA LEU A 145 -8.23 -8.91 -2.38
C LEU A 145 -8.99 -8.55 -1.10
N PRO A 146 -9.74 -9.48 -0.49
CA PRO A 146 -10.36 -9.23 0.82
C PRO A 146 -9.30 -9.23 1.93
N GLU A 147 -9.32 -8.19 2.75
CA GLU A 147 -8.66 -8.10 4.06
C GLU A 147 -9.71 -7.85 5.15
N GLU A 148 -9.35 -8.04 6.43
CA GLU A 148 -10.30 -8.08 7.55
C GLU A 148 -11.35 -6.95 7.52
N ASP A 149 -10.91 -5.71 7.31
CA ASP A 149 -11.77 -4.53 7.28
C ASP A 149 -11.90 -3.89 5.87
N ASP A 150 -11.10 -4.32 4.90
CA ASP A 150 -10.91 -3.62 3.62
C ASP A 150 -11.00 -4.55 2.40
N ASN A 151 -11.56 -4.04 1.31
CA ASN A 151 -11.55 -4.71 0.01
C ASN A 151 -10.58 -4.00 -0.94
N LEU A 152 -9.37 -4.53 -1.06
CA LEU A 152 -8.28 -3.90 -1.80
C LEU A 152 -8.41 -4.15 -3.30
N ILE A 153 -8.71 -3.10 -4.06
CA ILE A 153 -8.99 -3.20 -5.49
C ILE A 153 -7.71 -3.47 -6.29
N PHE A 154 -7.70 -4.60 -6.99
CA PHE A 154 -6.60 -5.04 -7.86
C PHE A 154 -6.84 -4.74 -9.34
N GLU A 155 -8.07 -4.89 -9.81
CA GLU A 155 -8.43 -4.64 -11.22
C GLU A 155 -9.83 -4.02 -11.30
N ILE A 156 -10.00 -3.04 -12.19
CA ILE A 156 -11.30 -2.48 -12.54
C ILE A 156 -11.50 -2.63 -14.04
N LYS A 157 -12.58 -3.30 -14.40
CA LYS A 157 -13.12 -3.37 -15.76
C LYS A 157 -14.42 -2.59 -15.84
N VAL A 158 -14.60 -1.80 -16.88
CA VAL A 158 -15.77 -0.94 -17.07
C VAL A 158 -16.59 -1.42 -18.24
N PHE A 159 -17.91 -1.46 -18.07
CA PHE A 159 -18.80 -1.76 -19.16
C PHE A 159 -18.92 -0.55 -20.09
N LYS A 160 -18.40 -0.66 -21.31
CA LYS A 160 -18.75 0.27 -22.38
C LYS A 160 -19.93 -0.29 -23.18
N PRO A 161 -21.09 0.39 -23.23
CA PRO A 161 -22.13 0.04 -24.17
C PRO A 161 -21.57 0.23 -25.59
N ASN A 162 -21.81 -0.71 -26.49
CA ASN A 162 -21.49 -0.52 -27.91
C ASN A 162 -22.36 0.62 -28.41
N VAL A 163 -21.80 1.83 -28.48
CA VAL A 163 -22.42 2.92 -29.23
C VAL A 163 -22.16 2.57 -30.70
N LYS A 164 -23.19 2.01 -31.35
CA LYS A 164 -23.28 1.96 -32.80
C LYS A 164 -23.79 3.30 -33.31
#